data_AF-A0A4P8KT17-F1
#
_entry.id   AF-A0A4P8KT17-F1
#
_cell.length_a   1.000
_cell.length_b   1.000
_cell.length_c   1.000
_cell.angle_alpha   90.00
_cell.angle_beta   90.00
_cell.angle_gamma   90.00
#
_symmetry.space_group_name_H-M   'P 1'
#
loop_
_entity.id
_entity.type
_entity.pdbx_description
1 polymer ?
#
loop_
_entity_poly.entity_id
_entity_poly.type
_entity_poly.pdbx_seq_one_letter_code
_entity_poly.pdbx_strand_id
1 'polypeptide(L)'
;MSVDIKVDADIMLQHASRMQQLAQDAAEAAAAIQSINLGGGAFGLLCAWMVPPVAVVSGAVAEHINGAEGVLERTGNAMRAVVRDFEGYEDAVAQAARSIEGRLG
;
A
#
# COMPACT_ATOMS: atom_id res chain seq x y z
N MET A 1 -29.93 9.42 -15.38
CA MET A 1 -29.24 8.25 -14.77
C MET A 1 -28.36 8.79 -13.66
N SER A 2 -28.78 8.67 -12.39
CA SER A 2 -27.90 8.94 -11.25
C SER A 2 -27.06 7.70 -10.99
N VAL A 3 -25.74 7.84 -10.96
CA VAL A 3 -24.86 6.77 -10.49
C VAL A 3 -25.03 6.70 -8.98
N ASP A 4 -25.59 5.60 -8.48
CA ASP A 4 -25.70 5.32 -7.04
C ASP A 4 -24.35 4.76 -6.56
N ILE A 5 -23.46 5.65 -6.14
CA ILE A 5 -22.17 5.27 -5.57
C ILE A 5 -22.39 4.98 -4.08
N LYS A 6 -22.48 3.69 -3.74
CA LYS A 6 -22.46 3.24 -2.35
C LYS A 6 -21.04 3.02 -1.91
N VAL A 7 -20.55 3.85 -1.00
CA VAL A 7 -19.24 3.66 -0.37
C VAL A 7 -19.44 2.84 0.90
N ASP A 8 -18.87 1.64 0.90
CA ASP A 8 -18.80 0.78 2.09
C ASP A 8 -17.45 1.02 2.76
N ALA A 9 -17.48 1.72 3.89
CA ALA A 9 -16.29 2.09 4.65
C ALA A 9 -15.52 0.86 5.15
N ASP A 10 -16.22 -0.20 5.56
CA ASP A 10 -15.59 -1.41 6.08
C ASP A 10 -14.83 -2.15 4.98
N ILE A 11 -15.42 -2.28 3.79
CA ILE A 11 -14.75 -2.91 2.63
C ILE A 11 -13.53 -2.07 2.21
N MET A 12 -13.66 -0.75 2.20
CA MET A 12 -12.56 0.16 1.87
C MET A 12 -11.40 0.04 2.87
N LEU A 13 -11.69 -0.03 4.17
CA LEU A 13 -10.69 -0.21 5.22
C LEU A 13 -10.03 -1.59 5.15
N GLN A 14 -10.79 -2.65 4.82
CA GLN A 14 -10.22 -3.98 4.57
C GLN A 14 -9.29 -3.99 3.35
N HIS A 15 -9.62 -3.25 2.28
CA HIS A 15 -8.71 -3.10 1.15
C HIS A 15 -7.47 -2.30 1.51
N ALA A 16 -7.61 -1.21 2.27
CA ALA A 16 -6.47 -0.45 2.76
C ALA A 16 -5.53 -1.31 3.62
N SER A 17 -6.06 -2.18 4.48
CA SER A 17 -5.24 -3.09 5.28
C SER A 17 -4.53 -4.13 4.41
N ARG A 18 -5.19 -4.67 3.39
CA ARG A 18 -4.56 -5.59 2.42
C ARG A 18 -3.45 -4.92 1.62
N MET A 19 -3.63 -3.66 1.20
CA MET A 19 -2.58 -2.91 0.51
C MET A 19 -1.35 -2.72 1.40
N GLN A 20 -1.55 -2.48 2.69
CA GLN A 20 -0.44 -2.35 3.64
C GLN A 20 0.28 -3.68 3.88
N GLN A 21 -0.44 -4.81 3.92
CA GLN A 21 0.16 -6.14 3.99
C GLN A 21 1.03 -6.42 2.76
N LEU A 22 0.51 -6.15 1.55
CA LEU A 22 1.28 -6.33 0.31
C LEU A 22 2.54 -5.45 0.25
N ALA A 23 2.48 -4.24 0.79
CA ALA A 23 3.65 -3.38 0.91
C ALA A 23 4.71 -3.98 1.85
N GLN A 24 4.30 -4.56 2.98
CA GLN A 24 5.20 -5.26 3.89
C GLN A 24 5.84 -6.49 3.24
N ASP A 25 5.04 -7.30 2.54
CA ASP A 25 5.54 -8.47 1.80
C ASP A 25 6.57 -8.07 0.73
N ALA A 26 6.34 -6.94 0.05
CA ALA A 26 7.29 -6.37 -0.91
C ALA A 26 8.61 -5.96 -0.24
N ALA A 27 8.53 -5.26 0.90
CA ALA A 27 9.72 -4.86 1.66
C ALA A 27 10.52 -6.09 2.15
N GLU A 28 9.84 -7.14 2.61
CA GLU A 28 10.47 -8.40 3.00
C GLU A 28 11.15 -9.09 1.82
N ALA A 29 10.51 -9.12 0.65
CA ALA A 29 11.11 -9.67 -0.56
C ALA A 29 12.37 -8.90 -1.00
N ALA A 30 12.36 -7.56 -0.92
CA ALA A 30 13.53 -6.74 -1.19
C ALA A 30 14.66 -7.02 -0.20
N ALA A 31 14.35 -7.13 1.10
CA ALA A 31 15.32 -7.45 2.13
C ALA A 31 15.94 -8.86 1.93
N ALA A 32 15.12 -9.83 1.53
CA ALA A 32 15.58 -11.18 1.22
C ALA A 32 16.61 -11.17 0.07
N ILE A 33 16.35 -10.41 -1.01
CA ILE A 33 17.29 -10.25 -2.13
C ILE A 33 18.63 -9.66 -1.66
N GLN A 34 18.59 -8.65 -0.78
CA GLN A 34 19.81 -8.01 -0.26
C GLN A 34 20.60 -8.90 0.72
N SER A 35 19.93 -9.83 1.40
CA SER A 35 20.55 -10.72 2.38
C SER A 35 21.41 -11.84 1.75
N ILE A 36 21.33 -12.05 0.44
CA ILE A 36 22.04 -13.13 -0.24
C ILE A 36 23.55 -12.80 -0.34
N ASN A 37 24.36 -13.48 0.47
CA ASN A 37 25.82 -13.36 0.39
C ASN A 37 26.40 -14.25 -0.73
N LEU A 38 26.51 -13.70 -1.93
CA LEU A 38 27.13 -14.37 -3.08
C LEU A 38 28.65 -14.16 -3.15
N GLY A 39 29.23 -13.31 -2.30
CA GLY A 39 30.68 -13.05 -2.27
C GLY A 39 31.47 -13.96 -1.34
N GLY A 40 30.79 -14.70 -0.45
CA GLY A 40 31.41 -15.49 0.61
C GLY A 40 31.42 -17.01 0.39
N GLY A 41 32.22 -17.70 1.18
CA GLY A 41 32.24 -19.17 1.26
C GLY A 41 32.67 -19.87 -0.03
N ALA A 42 32.25 -21.13 -0.20
CA ALA A 42 32.60 -21.95 -1.37
C ALA A 42 32.02 -21.40 -2.68
N PHE A 43 30.87 -20.71 -2.63
CA PHE A 43 30.30 -20.04 -3.80
C PHE A 43 31.19 -18.87 -4.27
N GLY A 44 31.71 -18.06 -3.35
CA GLY A 44 32.68 -17.01 -3.69
C GLY A 44 33.97 -17.55 -4.32
N LEU A 45 34.36 -18.79 -4.02
CA LEU A 45 35.55 -19.42 -4.60
C LEU A 45 35.28 -20.05 -5.98
N LEU A 46 34.12 -20.67 -6.17
CA LEU A 46 33.80 -21.43 -7.40
C LEU A 46 33.00 -20.61 -8.43
N CYS A 47 32.19 -19.67 -7.96
CA CYS A 47 31.15 -18.98 -8.73
C CYS A 47 31.27 -17.45 -8.71
N ALA A 48 32.40 -16.88 -8.25
CA ALA A 48 32.60 -15.42 -8.20
C ALA A 48 32.33 -14.71 -9.54
N TRP A 49 32.57 -15.37 -10.66
CA TRP A 49 32.31 -14.82 -12.00
C TRP A 49 30.82 -14.50 -12.25
N MET A 50 29.91 -15.16 -11.51
CA MET A 50 28.47 -14.99 -11.63
C MET A 50 27.93 -13.86 -10.76
N VAL A 51 28.70 -13.40 -9.77
CA VAL A 51 28.28 -12.37 -8.80
C VAL A 51 27.94 -11.05 -9.50
N PRO A 52 28.76 -10.50 -10.42
CA PRO A 52 28.43 -9.21 -11.03
C PRO A 52 27.14 -9.22 -11.87
N PRO A 53 26.89 -10.20 -12.76
CA PRO A 53 25.60 -10.30 -13.47
C PRO A 53 24.41 -10.43 -12.53
N VAL A 54 24.52 -11.24 -11.47
CA VAL A 54 23.42 -11.43 -10.50
C VAL A 54 23.14 -10.13 -9.74
N ALA A 55 24.18 -9.40 -9.32
CA ALA A 55 24.00 -8.13 -8.62
C ALA A 55 23.23 -7.09 -9.45
N VAL A 56 23.48 -7.02 -10.77
CA VAL A 56 22.74 -6.12 -11.67
C VAL A 56 21.26 -6.48 -11.73
N VAL A 57 20.94 -7.76 -11.90
CA VAL A 57 19.54 -8.23 -11.97
C VAL A 57 18.85 -8.03 -10.62
N SER A 58 19.50 -8.39 -9.51
CA SER A 58 18.98 -8.18 -8.16
C SER A 58 18.70 -6.71 -7.87
N GLY A 59 19.56 -5.80 -8.32
CA GLY A 59 19.34 -4.36 -8.20
C GLY A 59 18.11 -3.88 -8.95
N ALA A 60 17.93 -4.29 -10.21
CA ALA A 60 16.75 -3.94 -11.01
C ALA A 60 15.45 -4.49 -10.39
N VAL A 61 15.47 -5.73 -9.91
CA VAL A 61 14.30 -6.31 -9.22
C VAL A 61 13.99 -5.55 -7.93
N ALA A 62 15.00 -5.21 -7.12
CA ALA A 62 14.80 -4.45 -5.90
C ALA A 62 14.19 -3.06 -6.16
N GLU A 63 14.62 -2.37 -7.23
CA GLU A 63 14.04 -1.09 -7.64
C GLU A 63 12.55 -1.21 -7.99
N HIS A 64 12.17 -2.23 -8.75
CA HIS A 64 10.76 -2.48 -9.09
C HIS A 64 9.91 -2.81 -7.85
N ILE A 65 10.44 -3.62 -6.93
CA ILE A 65 9.75 -3.98 -5.69
C ILE A 65 9.52 -2.73 -4.82
N ASN A 66 10.56 -1.91 -4.62
CA ASN A 66 10.45 -0.67 -3.85
C ASN A 66 9.46 0.32 -4.50
N GLY A 67 9.44 0.39 -5.84
CA GLY A 67 8.46 1.19 -6.57
C GLY A 67 7.02 0.72 -6.35
N ALA A 68 6.80 -0.60 -6.34
CA ALA A 68 5.49 -1.19 -6.08
C ALA A 68 5.03 -0.97 -4.63
N GLU A 69 5.93 -1.16 -3.65
CA GLU A 69 5.69 -0.87 -2.23
C GLU A 69 5.16 0.55 -2.04
N GLY A 70 5.85 1.56 -2.58
CA GLY A 70 5.42 2.95 -2.44
C GLY A 70 4.05 3.24 -3.08
N VAL A 71 3.68 2.55 -4.17
CA VAL A 71 2.34 2.67 -4.77
C VAL A 71 1.28 2.05 -3.86
N LEU A 72 1.55 0.87 -3.29
CA LEU A 72 0.64 0.16 -2.39
C LEU A 72 0.38 0.97 -1.12
N GLU A 73 1.42 1.53 -0.51
CA GLU A 73 1.29 2.40 0.66
C GLU A 73 0.44 3.65 0.38
N ARG A 74 0.73 4.36 -0.73
CA ARG A 74 -0.05 5.53 -1.13
C ARG A 74 -1.51 5.18 -1.38
N THR A 75 -1.76 4.04 -2.01
CA THR A 75 -3.11 3.55 -2.30
C THR A 75 -3.88 3.25 -1.02
N GLY A 76 -3.26 2.53 -0.07
CA GLY A 76 -3.87 2.25 1.23
C GLY A 76 -4.19 3.52 2.02
N ASN A 77 -3.28 4.50 1.97
CA ASN A 77 -3.49 5.80 2.62
C ASN A 77 -4.61 6.63 1.95
N ALA A 78 -4.69 6.60 0.62
CA ALA A 78 -5.75 7.26 -0.12
C ALA A 78 -7.13 6.65 0.18
N MET A 79 -7.24 5.32 0.26
CA MET A 79 -8.50 4.65 0.63
C MET A 79 -8.97 5.09 2.03
N ARG A 80 -8.06 5.13 3.01
CA ARG A 80 -8.39 5.63 4.36
C ARG A 80 -8.79 7.10 4.38
N ALA A 81 -8.18 7.92 3.53
CA ALA A 81 -8.55 9.32 3.40
C ALA A 81 -9.98 9.47 2.88
N VAL A 82 -10.33 8.73 1.83
CA VAL A 82 -11.70 8.75 1.28
C VAL A 82 -12.73 8.33 2.33
N VAL A 83 -12.46 7.29 3.13
CA VAL A 83 -13.37 6.89 4.21
C VAL A 83 -13.59 8.03 5.20
N ARG A 84 -12.52 8.69 5.67
CA ARG A 84 -12.63 9.83 6.59
C ARG A 84 -13.39 11.01 5.98
N ASP A 85 -13.20 11.26 4.69
CA ASP A 85 -13.90 12.35 3.99
C ASP A 85 -15.40 12.05 3.91
N PHE A 86 -15.78 10.78 3.69
CA PHE A 86 -17.18 10.34 3.70
C PHE A 86 -17.81 10.47 5.09
N GLU A 87 -17.16 9.97 6.13
CA GLU A 87 -17.65 10.09 7.52
C GLU A 87 -17.86 11.57 7.91
N GLY A 88 -16.89 12.44 7.58
CA GLY A 88 -17.01 13.87 7.84
C GLY A 88 -18.15 14.54 7.06
N TYR A 89 -18.42 14.09 5.83
CA TYR A 89 -19.56 14.57 5.05
C TYR A 89 -20.89 14.12 5.66
N GLU A 90 -21.01 12.87 6.08
CA GLU A 90 -22.22 12.34 6.73
C GLU A 90 -22.53 13.09 8.03
N ASP A 91 -21.52 13.37 8.85
CA ASP A 91 -21.66 14.16 10.08
C ASP A 91 -22.18 15.57 9.79
N ALA A 92 -21.62 16.24 8.77
CA ALA A 92 -22.04 17.57 8.36
C ALA A 92 -23.50 17.59 7.89
N VAL A 93 -23.90 16.60 7.09
CA VAL A 93 -25.30 16.45 6.63
C VAL A 93 -26.23 16.17 7.79
N ALA A 94 -25.88 15.26 8.70
CA ALA A 94 -26.68 14.93 9.88
C ALA A 94 -26.82 16.14 10.83
N GLN A 95 -25.78 16.96 10.98
CA GLN A 95 -25.85 18.20 11.75
C GLN A 95 -26.76 19.23 11.10
N ALA A 96 -26.65 19.41 9.77
CA ALA A 96 -27.52 20.32 9.02
C ALA A 96 -29.00 19.91 9.15
N ALA A 97 -29.31 18.61 8.99
CA ALA A 97 -30.67 18.09 9.14
C ALA A 97 -31.26 18.39 10.53
N ARG A 98 -30.52 18.07 11.61
CA ARG A 98 -30.94 18.38 12.99
C ARG A 98 -31.14 19.88 13.24
N SER A 99 -30.29 20.72 12.63
CA SER A 99 -30.43 22.19 12.77
C SER A 99 -31.69 22.73 12.10
N ILE A 100 -32.14 22.10 11.01
CA ILE A 100 -33.37 22.47 10.31
C ILE A 100 -34.58 22.01 11.11
N GLU A 101 -34.57 20.77 11.62
CA GLU A 101 -35.64 20.26 12.51
C GLU A 101 -35.84 21.17 13.73
N GLY A 102 -34.76 21.58 14.39
CA GLY A 102 -34.81 22.49 15.54
C GLY A 102 -35.26 23.92 15.23
N ARG A 103 -35.35 24.31 13.95
CA ARG A 103 -35.88 25.63 13.52
C ARG A 103 -37.33 25.57 13.04
N LEU A 104 -37.84 24.37 12.79
CA LEU A 104 -39.21 24.12 12.29
C LEU A 104 -40.17 23.66 13.39
N GLY A 105 -39.66 23.20 14.54
CA GLY A 105 -40.41 22.98 15.78
C GLY A 105 -40.34 24.19 16.71
#